data_AF-A0A3C2B031-F1
#
_entry.id   AF-A0A3C2B031-F1
#
_cell.length_a   1.000
_cell.length_b   1.000
_cell.length_c   1.000
_cell.angle_alpha   90.00
_cell.angle_beta   90.00
_cell.angle_gamma   90.00
#
_symmetry.space_group_name_H-M   'P 1'
#
loop_
_entity.id
_entity.type
_entity.pdbx_description
1 polymer ?
#
loop_
_entity_poly.entity_id
_entity_poly.type
_entity_poly.pdbx_seq_one_letter_code
_entity_poly.pdbx_strand_id
1 'polypeptide(L)'
;PRPTPTRHAVCVECKQAGQRCLLVADGVPCMGPVTHGGCGALCPSFHRGCFGCFGPCESANVDGLRVAWQSVGIPDGELVRMLRTFNVEAWEDR
;
A
#
# COMPACT_ATOMS: atom_id res chain seq x y z
N PRO A 1 -20.90 -3.81 -3.57
CA PRO A 1 -20.01 -4.86 -4.10
C PRO A 1 -18.72 -4.94 -3.26
N ARG A 2 -18.34 -6.13 -2.80
CA ARG A 2 -17.03 -6.32 -2.17
C ARG A 2 -15.98 -6.28 -3.30
N PRO A 3 -15.03 -5.32 -3.28
CA PRO A 3 -13.99 -5.28 -4.29
C PRO A 3 -13.13 -6.54 -4.20
N THR A 4 -12.89 -7.18 -5.35
CA THR A 4 -12.05 -8.37 -5.44
C THR A 4 -10.58 -7.93 -5.46
N PRO A 5 -9.76 -8.40 -4.50
CA PRO A 5 -8.33 -8.11 -4.51
C PRO A 5 -7.68 -8.58 -5.82
N THR A 6 -6.82 -7.75 -6.40
CA THR A 6 -6.04 -8.13 -7.59
C THR A 6 -4.69 -8.72 -7.18
N ARG A 7 -4.04 -9.49 -8.06
CA ARG A 7 -2.71 -10.07 -7.78
C ARG A 7 -1.57 -9.06 -7.74
N HIS A 8 -1.78 -7.86 -8.30
CA HIS A 8 -0.77 -6.82 -8.29
C HIS A 8 -0.99 -5.83 -7.14
N ALA A 9 0.04 -5.06 -6.82
CA ALA A 9 -0.06 -4.01 -5.82
C ALA A 9 -0.98 -2.86 -6.25
N VAL A 10 -1.53 -2.11 -5.27
CA VAL A 10 -2.30 -0.87 -5.51
C VAL A 10 -1.53 0.13 -6.36
N CYS A 11 -0.19 0.12 -6.29
CA CYS A 11 0.66 1.00 -7.09
C CYS A 11 0.40 0.94 -8.59
N VAL A 12 0.04 -0.23 -9.15
CA VAL A 12 -0.27 -0.36 -10.58
C VAL A 12 -1.48 0.50 -10.94
N GLU A 13 -2.58 0.35 -10.21
CA GLU A 13 -3.81 1.14 -10.43
C GLU A 13 -3.59 2.63 -10.13
N CYS A 14 -2.87 2.93 -9.04
CA CYS A 14 -2.54 4.30 -8.64
C CYS A 14 -1.79 5.04 -9.76
N LYS A 15 -0.85 4.37 -10.43
CA LYS A 15 -0.10 4.94 -11.56
C LYS A 15 -0.92 4.99 -12.85
N GLN A 16 -1.73 3.98 -13.13
CA GLN A 16 -2.67 4.02 -14.26
C GLN A 16 -3.69 5.16 -14.12
N ALA A 17 -4.13 5.45 -12.89
CA ALA A 17 -5.02 6.57 -12.57
C ALA A 17 -4.33 7.94 -12.52
N GLY A 18 -3.05 8.03 -12.93
CA GLY A 18 -2.31 9.30 -13.01
C GLY A 18 -2.00 9.94 -11.65
N GLN A 19 -2.10 9.20 -10.55
CA GLN A 19 -1.89 9.77 -9.22
C GLN A 19 -0.40 10.04 -8.97
N ARG A 20 -0.12 11.24 -8.43
CA ARG A 20 1.20 11.59 -7.91
C ARG A 20 1.57 10.63 -6.77
N CYS A 21 2.83 10.19 -6.73
CA CYS A 21 3.26 9.33 -5.62
C CYS A 21 3.44 10.17 -4.35
N LEU A 22 2.46 10.14 -3.44
CA LEU A 22 2.50 10.91 -2.19
C LEU A 22 3.66 10.49 -1.28
N LEU A 23 4.08 9.22 -1.34
CA LEU A 23 5.24 8.74 -0.59
C LEU A 23 6.52 9.48 -1.02
N VAL A 24 6.80 9.50 -2.32
CA VAL A 24 8.04 10.07 -2.86
C VAL A 24 7.97 11.60 -2.94
N ALA A 25 6.82 12.15 -3.33
CA ALA A 25 6.67 13.60 -3.53
C ALA A 25 6.50 14.36 -2.22
N ASP A 26 5.75 13.79 -1.27
CA ASP A 26 5.25 14.51 -0.10
C ASP A 26 5.65 13.85 1.23
N GLY A 27 6.44 12.75 1.19
CA GLY A 27 6.87 12.02 2.39
C GLY A 27 5.72 11.36 3.16
N VAL A 28 4.58 11.12 2.51
CA VAL A 28 3.39 10.57 3.15
C VAL A 28 3.50 9.04 3.27
N PRO A 29 3.40 8.45 4.48
CA PRO A 29 3.41 7.00 4.66
C PRO A 29 2.33 6.32 3.81
N CYS A 30 2.72 5.33 3.03
CA CYS A 30 1.84 4.66 2.08
C CYS A 30 2.17 3.18 1.96
N MET A 31 1.18 2.32 2.22
CA MET A 31 1.31 0.86 2.11
C MET A 31 0.98 0.32 0.72
N GLY A 32 0.67 1.21 -0.23
CA GLY A 32 0.26 0.86 -1.59
C GLY A 32 1.22 -0.08 -2.33
N PRO A 33 2.55 0.02 -2.17
CA PRO A 33 3.50 -0.88 -2.82
C PRO A 33 3.42 -2.34 -2.37
N VAL A 34 2.85 -2.62 -1.20
CA VAL A 34 2.79 -3.96 -0.61
C VAL A 34 1.36 -4.43 -0.37
N THR A 35 0.35 -3.69 -0.82
CA THR A 35 -1.08 -4.02 -0.60
C THR A 35 -1.74 -4.47 -1.89
N HIS A 36 -2.61 -5.47 -1.84
CA HIS A 36 -3.44 -5.88 -2.98
C HIS A 36 -4.23 -4.70 -3.59
N GLY A 37 -4.24 -4.62 -4.93
CA GLY A 37 -5.12 -3.73 -5.69
C GLY A 37 -6.59 -4.16 -5.65
N GLY A 38 -7.43 -3.49 -6.42
CA GLY A 38 -8.88 -3.75 -6.55
C GLY A 38 -9.75 -2.66 -5.92
N CYS A 39 -9.15 -1.71 -5.20
CA CYS A 39 -9.83 -0.57 -4.61
C CYS A 39 -9.82 0.68 -5.50
N GLY A 40 -9.17 0.63 -6.68
CA GLY A 40 -9.11 1.75 -7.61
C GLY A 40 -8.26 2.92 -7.12
N ALA A 41 -7.26 2.65 -6.26
CA ALA A 41 -6.42 3.67 -5.63
C ALA A 41 -7.22 4.79 -4.94
N LEU A 42 -8.30 4.40 -4.21
CA LEU A 42 -9.20 5.33 -3.53
C LEU A 42 -8.48 6.29 -2.57
N CYS A 43 -7.61 5.81 -1.68
CA CYS A 43 -6.97 6.71 -0.71
C CYS A 43 -6.07 7.77 -1.39
N PRO A 44 -5.20 7.38 -2.36
CA PRO A 44 -4.40 8.35 -3.12
C PRO A 44 -5.20 9.44 -3.85
N SER A 45 -6.39 9.12 -4.39
CA SER A 45 -7.23 10.11 -5.08
C SER A 45 -7.76 11.21 -4.15
N PHE A 46 -7.74 10.97 -2.84
CA PHE A 46 -8.06 11.94 -1.79
C PHE A 46 -6.80 12.45 -1.05
N HIS A 47 -5.62 12.38 -1.68
CA HIS A 47 -4.36 12.83 -1.11
C HIS A 47 -4.01 12.16 0.23
N ARG A 48 -4.34 10.87 0.38
CA ARG A 48 -3.95 10.04 1.52
C ARG A 48 -3.11 8.85 1.05
N GLY A 49 -2.11 8.47 1.85
CA GLY A 49 -1.42 7.20 1.65
C GLY A 49 -2.37 6.01 1.76
N CYS A 50 -2.07 4.93 1.04
CA CYS A 50 -2.85 3.70 1.15
C CYS A 50 -2.69 3.11 2.57
N PHE A 51 -3.82 2.75 3.20
CA PHE A 51 -3.85 2.21 4.55
C PHE A 51 -3.61 0.70 4.63
N GLY A 52 -3.66 -0.02 3.51
CA GLY A 52 -3.40 -1.46 3.53
C GLY A 52 -4.61 -2.37 3.76
N CYS A 53 -5.84 -1.87 3.58
CA CYS A 53 -7.06 -2.59 3.97
C CYS A 53 -7.26 -3.97 3.32
N PHE A 54 -6.64 -4.24 2.16
CA PHE A 54 -6.83 -5.49 1.41
C PHE A 54 -5.73 -6.51 1.68
N GLY A 55 -4.86 -6.22 2.65
CA GLY A 55 -3.77 -7.11 3.04
C GLY A 55 -2.59 -7.12 2.06
N PRO A 56 -1.53 -7.84 2.44
CA PRO A 56 -0.29 -7.90 1.68
C PRO A 56 -0.50 -8.58 0.33
N CYS A 57 -0.01 -8.00 -0.76
CA CYS A 57 -0.05 -8.65 -2.07
C CYS A 57 1.00 -9.74 -2.24
N GLU A 58 0.80 -10.65 -3.19
CA GLU A 58 1.72 -11.77 -3.50
C GLU A 58 3.15 -11.29 -3.78
N SER A 59 3.30 -10.16 -4.47
CA SER A 59 4.60 -9.55 -4.81
C SER A 59 5.11 -8.52 -3.79
N ALA A 60 4.61 -8.55 -2.54
CA ALA A 60 4.97 -7.57 -1.52
C ALA A 60 6.48 -7.59 -1.22
N ASN A 61 7.18 -6.51 -1.56
CA ASN A 61 8.58 -6.29 -1.21
C ASN A 61 8.68 -5.29 -0.04
N VAL A 62 8.57 -5.81 1.18
CA VAL A 62 8.62 -4.99 2.41
C VAL A 62 10.01 -4.37 2.62
N ASP A 63 11.08 -5.04 2.20
CA ASP A 63 12.44 -4.50 2.29
C ASP A 63 12.61 -3.29 1.38
N GLY A 64 12.12 -3.38 0.14
CA GLY A 64 12.09 -2.27 -0.80
C GLY A 64 11.23 -1.12 -0.29
N LEU A 65 10.09 -1.41 0.33
CA LEU A 65 9.25 -0.39 0.96
C LEU A 65 9.98 0.33 2.10
N ARG A 66 10.71 -0.41 2.94
CA ARG A 66 11.52 0.18 4.02
C ARG A 66 12.55 1.15 3.48
N VAL A 67 13.31 0.74 2.45
CA VAL A 67 14.29 1.62 1.80
C VAL A 67 13.63 2.88 1.23
N ALA A 68 12.47 2.75 0.59
CA ALA A 68 11.72 3.89 0.06
C ALA A 68 11.18 4.83 1.15
N TRP A 69 10.87 4.32 2.34
CA TRP A 69 10.42 5.12 3.47
C TRP A 69 11.58 5.84 4.14
N GLN A 70 12.71 5.16 4.33
CA GLN A 70 13.93 5.74 4.87
C GLN A 70 14.44 6.88 3.99
N SER A 71 14.36 6.74 2.66
CA SER A 71 14.80 7.79 1.73
C SER A 71 13.99 9.09 1.82
N VAL A 72 12.78 9.05 2.38
CA VAL A 72 11.92 10.22 2.63
C VAL A 72 11.77 10.54 4.11
N GLY A 73 12.60 9.95 4.98
CA GLY A 73 12.68 10.28 6.40
C GLY A 73 11.61 9.64 7.29
N ILE A 74 10.88 8.63 6.80
CA ILE A 74 9.90 7.91 7.63
C ILE A 74 10.63 6.79 8.41
N PRO A 75 10.54 6.74 9.74
CA PRO A 75 11.29 5.80 10.55
C PRO A 75 10.71 4.38 10.50
N ASP A 76 11.57 3.37 10.69
CA ASP A 76 11.18 1.95 10.70
C ASP A 76 10.07 1.61 11.71
N GLY A 77 10.01 2.32 12.84
CA GLY A 77 8.96 2.14 13.84
C GLY A 77 7.55 2.42 13.28
N GLU A 78 7.44 3.40 12.39
CA GLU A 78 6.17 3.72 11.70
C GLU A 78 5.81 2.64 10.69
N LEU A 79 6.80 2.07 10.00
CA LEU A 79 6.58 0.94 9.08
C LEU A 79 6.06 -0.28 9.83
N VAL A 80 6.68 -0.63 10.95
CA VAL A 80 6.21 -1.72 11.81
C VAL A 80 4.78 -1.45 12.30
N ARG A 81 4.48 -0.21 12.70
CA ARG A 81 3.13 0.18 13.12
C ARG A 81 2.10 -0.02 12.01
N MET A 82 2.40 0.39 10.78
CA MET A 82 1.48 0.23 9.65
C MET A 82 1.36 -1.22 9.18
N LEU A 83 2.45 -2.00 9.22
CA LEU A 83 2.40 -3.43 8.91
C LEU A 83 1.50 -4.20 9.87
N ARG A 84 1.41 -3.80 11.15
CA ARG A 84 0.47 -4.40 12.12
C ARG A 84 -1.01 -4.16 11.77
N THR A 85 -1.32 -3.22 10.88
CA THR A 85 -2.69 -3.02 10.37
C THR A 85 -3.11 -4.14 9.42
N PHE A 86 -2.16 -4.92 8.87
CA PHE A 86 -2.44 -6.16 8.17
C PHE A 86 -2.88 -7.25 9.16
N ASN A 87 -4.02 -7.05 9.84
CA ASN A 87 -4.62 -8.03 10.75
C ASN A 87 -5.59 -8.95 10.02
N VAL A 88 -5.22 -9.41 8.82
CA VAL A 88 -6.07 -10.31 8.05
C VAL A 88 -5.99 -11.69 8.70
N GLU A 89 -6.98 -12.05 9.52
CA GLU A 89 -7.33 -13.45 9.67
C GLU A 89 -7.62 -14.01 8.27
N ALA A 90 -6.81 -15.00 7.89
CA ALA A 90 -6.89 -15.90 6.75
C ALA A 90 -7.87 -15.50 5.62
N TRP A 91 -7.31 -15.02 4.50
CA TRP A 91 -7.93 -15.27 3.21
C TRP A 91 -7.76 -16.77 2.91
N GLU A 92 -8.61 -17.61 3.48
CA GLU A 92 -8.76 -19.00 3.05
C GLU A 92 -9.38 -19.04 1.65
N ASP A 93 -8.72 -19.82 0.80
CA ASP A 93 -9.13 -20.30 -0.52
C ASP A 93 -10.65 -20.25 -0.76
N ARG A 94 -11.05 -19.50 -1.78
CA ARG A 94 -12.23 -19.80 -2.60
C ARG A 94 -11.99 -19.38 -4.04
#